data_AF-A0A9P5BG14-F1
#
_entry.id   AF-A0A9P5BG14-F1
#
_cell.length_a   1.000
_cell.length_b   1.000
_cell.length_c   1.000
_cell.angle_alpha   90.00
_cell.angle_beta   90.00
_cell.angle_gamma   90.00
#
_symmetry.space_group_name_H-M   'P 1'
#
loop_
_entity.id
_entity.type
_entity.pdbx_description
1 polymer ?
#
loop_
_entity_poly.entity_id
_entity_poly.type
_entity_poly.pdbx_seq_one_letter_code
_entity_poly.pdbx_strand_id
1 'polypeptide(L)'
;MDLYPKNSTPHEEDNKVSTHIRDYKQVGAYYFQTDGSQMYRGSVRDVFWHVNDDAIKLYLSGAQLHGLTIWKARNNAIIQMGWKPRNVSDVSVSKLRIIHNRWIKPDAYVSSAILGASPLYGDPKEIDVQRTMQVKIDDVVCEGICAALMTIAPMQNFDLVISNIHFEMLHNDTEQRLGRSVVDMDAGEGMDNYTPGQGNSTLGIHIKNWTIGEVEVDKKNAGEDRLGQLKNNPMFDGNWSIE
;
A
#
# COMPACT_ATOMS: atom_id res chain seq x y z
N MET A 1 -12.74 15.51 -5.12
CA MET A 1 -12.65 16.98 -4.96
C MET A 1 -11.32 17.23 -4.29
N ASP A 2 -10.34 17.75 -5.02
CA ASP A 2 -9.01 18.05 -4.47
C ASP A 2 -9.14 19.36 -3.68
N LEU A 3 -9.28 19.26 -2.35
CA LEU A 3 -9.48 20.41 -1.47
C LEU A 3 -8.15 21.13 -1.19
N TYR A 4 -7.35 21.35 -2.23
CA TYR A 4 -6.05 22.01 -2.16
C TYR A 4 -6.14 23.44 -2.70
N PRO A 5 -6.35 24.46 -1.83
CA PRO A 5 -6.07 25.82 -2.22
C PRO A 5 -4.54 25.97 -2.31
N LYS A 6 -3.99 25.87 -3.54
CA LYS A 6 -2.56 26.00 -3.87
C LYS A 6 -1.84 27.21 -3.25
N ASN A 7 -2.59 28.20 -2.74
CA ASN A 7 -2.07 29.47 -2.22
C ASN A 7 -2.03 29.56 -0.68
N SER A 8 -2.34 28.50 0.08
CA SER A 8 -2.49 28.61 1.55
C SER A 8 -1.72 27.58 2.38
N THR A 9 -1.21 26.51 1.77
CA THR A 9 -0.44 25.45 2.42
C THR A 9 0.74 25.09 1.51
N PRO A 10 2.00 25.10 2.00
CA PRO A 10 3.17 24.78 1.17
C PRO A 10 3.15 23.36 0.61
N HIS A 11 2.57 22.42 1.35
CA HIS A 11 2.43 21.02 0.94
C HIS A 11 1.01 20.48 1.16
N GLU A 12 0.63 19.43 0.42
CA GLU A 12 -0.70 18.80 0.51
C GLU A 12 -0.93 18.23 1.91
N GLU A 13 0.10 17.61 2.49
CA GLU A 13 0.12 17.04 3.83
C GLU A 13 -0.18 18.07 4.94
N ASP A 14 -0.02 19.37 4.67
CA ASP A 14 -0.29 20.48 5.61
C ASP A 14 -1.78 20.91 5.62
N ASN A 15 -2.63 20.24 4.84
CA ASN A 15 -4.05 20.55 4.74
C ASN A 15 -4.75 20.44 6.12
N LYS A 16 -5.56 21.44 6.45
CA LYS A 16 -6.30 21.53 7.74
C LYS A 16 -7.68 20.89 7.70
N VAL A 17 -8.08 20.30 6.56
CA VAL A 17 -9.32 19.52 6.46
C VAL A 17 -9.21 18.29 7.35
N SER A 18 -10.30 17.98 8.06
CA SER A 18 -10.44 16.75 8.82
C SER A 18 -11.72 16.02 8.43
N THR A 19 -11.74 14.71 8.61
CA THR A 19 -12.88 13.87 8.26
C THR A 19 -13.25 12.90 9.37
N HIS A 20 -14.56 12.70 9.56
CA HIS A 20 -15.12 11.67 10.42
C HIS A 20 -16.12 10.86 9.61
N ILE A 21 -15.67 9.74 9.08
CA ILE A 21 -16.47 8.85 8.23
C ILE A 21 -16.87 7.64 9.08
N ARG A 22 -18.17 7.36 9.14
CA ARG A 22 -18.70 6.17 9.79
C ARG A 22 -19.90 5.62 9.04
N ASP A 23 -20.08 4.30 9.08
CA ASP A 23 -21.26 3.65 8.51
C ASP A 23 -21.48 4.00 7.01
N TYR A 24 -20.38 4.23 6.29
CA TYR A 24 -20.38 4.68 4.90
C TYR A 24 -20.09 3.52 3.96
N LYS A 25 -20.80 3.48 2.82
CA LYS A 25 -20.68 2.41 1.84
C LYS A 25 -20.51 2.94 0.41
N GLN A 26 -19.64 2.28 -0.34
CA GLN A 26 -19.48 2.45 -1.78
C GLN A 26 -19.74 1.10 -2.46
N VAL A 27 -20.65 1.07 -3.43
CA VAL A 27 -21.06 -0.14 -4.15
C VAL A 27 -21.10 0.12 -5.65
N GLY A 28 -21.00 -0.92 -6.49
CA GLY A 28 -21.14 -0.78 -7.95
C GLY A 28 -20.04 0.03 -8.65
N ALA A 29 -18.91 0.28 -7.97
CA ALA A 29 -17.73 0.95 -8.49
C ALA A 29 -16.95 0.12 -9.54
N TYR A 30 -17.54 -0.10 -10.72
CA TYR A 30 -16.94 -0.95 -11.76
C TYR A 30 -15.92 -0.23 -12.65
N TYR A 31 -16.04 1.08 -12.82
CA TYR A 31 -15.13 1.87 -13.65
C TYR A 31 -13.77 2.05 -12.98
N PHE A 32 -12.70 2.20 -13.77
CA PHE A 32 -11.42 2.68 -13.22
C PHE A 32 -11.58 4.07 -12.59
N GLN A 33 -10.63 4.48 -11.74
CA GLN A 33 -10.66 5.76 -11.02
C GLN A 33 -11.84 5.89 -10.06
N THR A 34 -12.40 4.76 -9.61
CA THR A 34 -13.42 4.69 -8.57
C THR A 34 -12.78 4.38 -7.22
N ASP A 35 -11.87 5.26 -6.84
CA ASP A 35 -11.14 5.24 -5.59
C ASP A 35 -12.09 5.20 -4.38
N GLY A 36 -11.54 4.84 -3.23
CA GLY A 36 -12.14 5.21 -1.95
C GLY A 36 -11.92 6.69 -1.62
N SER A 37 -12.33 7.07 -0.42
CA SER A 37 -12.14 8.44 0.06
C SER A 37 -10.67 8.78 0.33
N GLN A 38 -10.34 10.07 0.26
CA GLN A 38 -9.05 10.60 0.68
C GLN A 38 -8.95 10.57 2.21
N MET A 39 -7.86 10.03 2.78
CA MET A 39 -7.70 9.94 4.23
C MET A 39 -7.12 11.24 4.80
N TYR A 40 -7.99 12.21 5.07
CA TYR A 40 -7.62 13.38 5.86
C TYR A 40 -7.47 13.03 7.34
N ARG A 41 -6.86 13.92 8.12
CA ARG A 41 -6.80 13.82 9.58
C ARG A 41 -8.19 13.51 10.16
N GLY A 42 -8.25 12.62 11.14
CA GLY A 42 -9.50 12.24 11.79
C GLY A 42 -9.74 10.74 11.75
N SER A 43 -10.99 10.32 11.64
CA SER A 43 -11.37 8.91 11.84
C SER A 43 -12.22 8.36 10.70
N VAL A 44 -11.92 7.14 10.26
CA VAL A 44 -12.79 6.35 9.38
C VAL A 44 -13.09 5.01 10.04
N ARG A 45 -14.36 4.67 10.20
CA ARG A 45 -14.73 3.40 10.81
C ARG A 45 -15.99 2.77 10.28
N ASP A 46 -16.09 1.45 10.38
CA ASP A 46 -17.30 0.70 10.05
C ASP A 46 -17.76 0.96 8.61
N VAL A 47 -16.85 0.77 7.63
CA VAL A 47 -17.10 1.08 6.21
C VAL A 47 -17.05 -0.17 5.32
N PHE A 48 -17.78 -0.10 4.22
CA PHE A 48 -17.72 -1.09 3.13
C PHE A 48 -17.43 -0.40 1.80
N TRP A 49 -16.35 -0.74 1.13
CA TRP A 49 -16.03 -0.16 -0.19
C TRP A 49 -15.79 -1.23 -1.25
N HIS A 50 -16.67 -1.28 -2.25
CA HIS A 50 -16.33 -1.80 -3.56
C HIS A 50 -15.57 -0.72 -4.33
N VAL A 51 -14.37 -1.03 -4.81
CA VAL A 51 -13.48 -0.08 -5.52
C VAL A 51 -12.82 -0.74 -6.71
N ASN A 52 -12.58 0.04 -7.76
CA ASN A 52 -11.72 -0.36 -8.88
C ASN A 52 -10.63 0.68 -9.13
N ASP A 53 -10.09 1.19 -8.03
CA ASP A 53 -8.89 2.01 -7.94
C ASP A 53 -8.40 2.03 -6.47
N ASP A 54 -7.44 2.89 -6.11
CA ASP A 54 -6.88 3.05 -4.76
C ASP A 54 -8.00 3.07 -3.68
N ALA A 55 -8.01 2.10 -2.76
CA ALA A 55 -9.09 2.00 -1.76
C ALA A 55 -8.90 2.97 -0.59
N ILE A 56 -7.67 3.03 -0.07
CA ILE A 56 -7.27 3.82 1.09
C ILE A 56 -6.05 4.66 0.66
N LYS A 57 -6.23 5.98 0.54
CA LYS A 57 -5.17 6.91 0.12
C LYS A 57 -4.54 7.60 1.32
N LEU A 58 -3.40 7.09 1.79
CA LEU A 58 -2.71 7.56 3.01
C LEU A 58 -1.77 8.72 2.70
N TYR A 59 -2.32 9.85 2.26
CA TYR A 59 -1.51 10.99 1.81
C TYR A 59 -1.27 12.06 2.87
N LEU A 60 -1.96 11.96 4.01
CA LEU A 60 -2.00 12.99 5.05
C LEU A 60 -1.84 12.34 6.43
N SER A 61 -1.28 13.11 7.37
CA SER A 61 -1.05 12.69 8.75
C SER A 61 -2.32 12.64 9.59
N GLY A 62 -2.30 11.86 10.68
CA GLY A 62 -3.34 11.89 11.72
C GLY A 62 -4.63 11.14 11.38
N ALA A 63 -4.64 10.29 10.35
CA ALA A 63 -5.79 9.47 9.97
C ALA A 63 -5.84 8.15 10.76
N GLN A 64 -6.98 7.86 11.38
CA GLN A 64 -7.20 6.67 12.20
C GLN A 64 -8.33 5.82 11.61
N LEU A 65 -7.97 4.67 11.04
CA LEU A 65 -8.87 3.80 10.29
C LEU A 65 -9.15 2.51 11.10
N HIS A 66 -10.42 2.16 11.30
CA HIS A 66 -10.80 0.96 12.05
C HIS A 66 -12.04 0.25 11.46
N GLY A 67 -11.95 -1.05 11.19
CA GLY A 67 -13.11 -1.83 10.75
C GLY A 67 -13.53 -1.47 9.31
N LEU A 68 -12.67 -1.85 8.36
CA LEU A 68 -12.86 -1.58 6.94
C LEU A 68 -13.07 -2.89 6.20
N THR A 69 -14.14 -3.00 5.43
CA THR A 69 -14.37 -4.12 4.51
C THR A 69 -14.22 -3.63 3.08
N ILE A 70 -13.32 -4.26 2.32
CA ILE A 70 -12.98 -3.86 0.96
C ILE A 70 -13.28 -5.01 0.00
N TRP A 71 -14.04 -4.70 -1.05
CA TRP A 71 -14.16 -5.53 -2.24
C TRP A 71 -13.37 -4.86 -3.36
N LYS A 72 -12.18 -5.37 -3.63
CA LYS A 72 -11.33 -4.87 -4.71
C LYS A 72 -11.75 -5.51 -6.03
N ALA A 73 -11.88 -4.68 -7.05
CA ALA A 73 -11.90 -5.11 -8.43
C ALA A 73 -10.47 -5.44 -8.90
N ARG A 74 -9.89 -4.69 -9.84
CA ARG A 74 -8.67 -5.12 -10.54
C ARG A 74 -7.59 -4.07 -10.75
N ASN A 75 -7.83 -2.83 -10.32
CA ASN A 75 -6.89 -1.72 -10.53
C ASN A 75 -6.38 -1.19 -9.18
N ASN A 76 -5.08 -0.90 -9.13
CA ASN A 76 -4.41 -0.23 -8.01
C ASN A 76 -4.52 -0.95 -6.65
N ALA A 77 -3.80 -0.42 -5.66
CA ALA A 77 -3.62 -1.07 -4.38
C ALA A 77 -4.84 -0.94 -3.46
N ILE A 78 -4.86 -1.72 -2.37
CA ILE A 78 -5.81 -1.47 -1.27
C ILE A 78 -5.37 -0.20 -0.53
N ILE A 79 -4.16 -0.18 0.01
CA ILE A 79 -3.55 0.98 0.67
C ILE A 79 -2.53 1.59 -0.30
N GLN A 80 -2.75 2.83 -0.71
CA GLN A 80 -1.85 3.58 -1.59
C GLN A 80 -1.12 4.67 -0.82
N MET A 81 0.20 4.73 -1.02
CA MET A 81 1.13 5.61 -0.34
C MET A 81 2.01 6.44 -1.30
N GLY A 82 1.99 6.13 -2.59
CA GLY A 82 2.88 6.70 -3.60
C GLY A 82 2.31 7.91 -4.34
N TRP A 83 2.54 7.92 -5.66
CA TRP A 83 2.29 8.99 -6.64
C TRP A 83 3.13 10.25 -6.51
N LYS A 84 3.67 10.55 -5.33
CA LYS A 84 4.71 11.57 -5.07
C LYS A 84 5.34 11.39 -3.68
N PRO A 85 6.53 11.98 -3.40
CA PRO A 85 7.11 11.98 -2.06
C PRO A 85 6.20 12.63 -1.01
N ARG A 86 6.04 11.98 0.16
CA ARG A 86 5.15 12.46 1.24
C ARG A 86 5.79 12.41 2.60
N ASN A 87 5.46 13.39 3.45
CA ASN A 87 5.78 13.35 4.86
C ASN A 87 4.48 13.08 5.65
N VAL A 88 4.33 11.86 6.15
CA VAL A 88 3.08 11.38 6.79
C VAL A 88 3.44 10.74 8.12
N SER A 89 2.70 11.06 9.16
CA SER A 89 2.87 10.48 10.49
C SER A 89 1.56 10.37 11.24
N ASP A 90 1.57 9.63 12.35
CA ASP A 90 0.39 9.41 13.19
C ASP A 90 -0.80 8.83 12.40
N VAL A 91 -0.52 7.84 11.56
CA VAL A 91 -1.56 7.12 10.80
C VAL A 91 -1.65 5.68 11.29
N SER A 92 -2.87 5.21 11.53
CA SER A 92 -3.13 3.81 11.82
C SER A 92 -4.28 3.24 10.99
N VAL A 93 -4.12 1.97 10.60
CA VAL A 93 -5.15 1.16 9.95
C VAL A 93 -5.30 -0.13 10.73
N SER A 94 -6.51 -0.46 11.16
CA SER A 94 -6.78 -1.67 11.94
C SER A 94 -8.06 -2.36 11.51
N LYS A 95 -8.10 -3.70 11.63
CA LYS A 95 -9.25 -4.53 11.23
C LYS A 95 -9.66 -4.30 9.78
N LEU A 96 -8.72 -4.52 8.87
CA LEU A 96 -8.94 -4.47 7.43
C LEU A 96 -9.34 -5.86 6.93
N ARG A 97 -10.48 -5.96 6.26
CA ARG A 97 -10.99 -7.20 5.63
C ARG A 97 -11.08 -6.99 4.14
N ILE A 98 -10.27 -7.71 3.39
CA ILE A 98 -10.28 -7.72 1.93
C ILE A 98 -10.98 -9.01 1.51
N ILE A 99 -12.30 -8.92 1.32
CA ILE A 99 -13.16 -10.08 1.11
C ILE A 99 -13.09 -10.62 -0.31
N HIS A 100 -12.71 -9.75 -1.26
CA HIS A 100 -12.54 -10.09 -2.66
C HIS A 100 -11.49 -9.20 -3.31
N ASN A 101 -10.74 -9.80 -4.23
CA ASN A 101 -9.84 -9.11 -5.14
C ASN A 101 -9.80 -9.88 -6.47
N ARG A 102 -9.50 -9.19 -7.59
CA ARG A 102 -9.44 -9.82 -8.93
C ARG A 102 -8.47 -9.09 -9.87
N TRP A 103 -7.29 -8.72 -9.38
CA TRP A 103 -6.22 -8.20 -10.23
C TRP A 103 -5.90 -9.19 -11.36
N ILE A 104 -5.55 -8.65 -12.54
CA ILE A 104 -5.35 -9.46 -13.75
C ILE A 104 -3.86 -9.68 -14.04
N LYS A 105 -3.00 -8.81 -13.54
CA LYS A 105 -1.54 -8.90 -13.75
C LYS A 105 -0.81 -8.16 -12.63
N PRO A 106 0.43 -8.54 -12.32
CA PRO A 106 1.29 -7.69 -11.51
C PRO A 106 1.52 -6.37 -12.26
N ASP A 107 1.48 -5.28 -11.52
CA ASP A 107 1.74 -3.95 -12.02
C ASP A 107 2.30 -3.15 -10.86
N ALA A 108 3.42 -2.47 -11.04
CA ALA A 108 4.02 -1.62 -10.02
C ALA A 108 3.78 -0.13 -10.27
N TYR A 109 3.39 0.25 -11.48
CA TYR A 109 2.95 1.61 -11.75
C TYR A 109 1.57 1.82 -11.11
N VAL A 110 0.63 0.89 -11.35
CA VAL A 110 -0.67 0.81 -10.65
C VAL A 110 -0.73 -0.40 -9.72
N SER A 111 0.10 -0.35 -8.66
CA SER A 111 0.35 -1.42 -7.68
C SER A 111 -0.77 -2.46 -7.53
N SER A 112 -0.56 -3.68 -8.05
CA SER A 112 -1.44 -4.83 -7.83
C SER A 112 -1.13 -5.54 -6.50
N ALA A 113 -1.36 -4.86 -5.38
CA ALA A 113 -1.00 -5.35 -4.05
C ALA A 113 -1.94 -4.84 -2.95
N ILE A 114 -1.81 -5.43 -1.75
CA ILE A 114 -2.46 -4.89 -0.55
C ILE A 114 -1.85 -3.54 -0.19
N LEU A 115 -0.52 -3.45 -0.08
CA LEU A 115 0.24 -2.23 0.17
C LEU A 115 0.92 -1.76 -1.11
N GLY A 116 0.50 -0.61 -1.62
CA GLY A 116 1.05 0.01 -2.82
C GLY A 116 1.76 1.32 -2.51
N ALA A 117 2.91 1.52 -3.15
CA ALA A 117 3.47 2.85 -3.36
C ALA A 117 3.85 2.98 -4.83
N SER A 118 2.91 3.50 -5.61
CA SER A 118 3.13 3.80 -7.03
C SER A 118 4.25 4.84 -7.21
N PRO A 119 5.02 4.78 -8.31
CA PRO A 119 6.05 5.77 -8.64
C PRO A 119 5.45 7.16 -8.88
N LEU A 120 6.30 8.17 -9.14
CA LEU A 120 5.85 9.54 -9.39
C LEU A 120 4.91 9.56 -10.60
N TYR A 121 3.75 10.20 -10.45
CA TYR A 121 2.75 10.29 -11.53
C TYR A 121 3.17 11.22 -12.67
N GLY A 122 4.01 12.21 -12.39
CA GLY A 122 4.41 13.26 -13.33
C GLY A 122 5.92 13.32 -13.57
N ASP A 123 6.31 14.30 -14.38
CA ASP A 123 7.70 14.65 -14.64
C ASP A 123 8.02 16.08 -14.17
N PRO A 124 9.26 16.36 -13.74
CA PRO A 124 10.38 15.42 -13.64
C PRO A 124 10.25 14.46 -12.44
N LYS A 125 10.73 13.23 -12.60
CA LYS A 125 10.80 12.26 -11.50
C LYS A 125 11.72 12.72 -10.36
N GLU A 126 11.19 12.67 -9.14
CA GLU A 126 11.87 13.14 -7.94
C GLU A 126 11.63 12.21 -6.74
N ILE A 127 12.64 12.13 -5.87
CA ILE A 127 12.53 11.56 -4.53
C ILE A 127 12.77 12.66 -3.50
N ASP A 128 12.34 12.44 -2.26
CA ASP A 128 12.67 13.31 -1.14
C ASP A 128 13.02 12.47 0.12
N VAL A 129 14.33 12.29 0.33
CA VAL A 129 14.87 11.56 1.49
C VAL A 129 14.79 12.34 2.80
N GLN A 130 14.29 13.58 2.80
CA GLN A 130 13.97 14.32 4.02
C GLN A 130 12.56 14.00 4.54
N ARG A 131 11.72 13.38 3.71
CA ARG A 131 10.37 12.98 4.08
C ARG A 131 10.33 11.55 4.57
N THR A 132 9.40 11.27 5.48
CA THR A 132 9.15 9.92 5.99
C THR A 132 7.66 9.63 6.01
N MET A 133 7.26 8.44 5.59
CA MET A 133 5.92 7.90 5.82
C MET A 133 5.93 6.91 6.99
N GLN A 134 5.31 7.32 8.09
CA GLN A 134 5.15 6.53 9.30
C GLN A 134 3.69 6.04 9.42
N VAL A 135 3.48 4.73 9.31
CA VAL A 135 2.15 4.12 9.31
C VAL A 135 2.14 2.82 10.12
N LYS A 136 1.11 2.63 10.94
CA LYS A 136 0.85 1.36 11.65
C LYS A 136 -0.33 0.65 11.01
N ILE A 137 -0.17 -0.61 10.64
CA ILE A 137 -1.19 -1.45 10.01
C ILE A 137 -1.31 -2.72 10.84
N ASP A 138 -2.50 -3.04 11.29
CA ASP A 138 -2.75 -4.18 12.18
C ASP A 138 -4.03 -4.93 11.81
N ASP A 139 -4.06 -6.23 12.03
CA ASP A 139 -5.23 -7.09 11.80
C ASP A 139 -5.77 -6.95 10.37
N VAL A 140 -5.02 -7.48 9.42
CA VAL A 140 -5.36 -7.52 7.99
C VAL A 140 -5.73 -8.94 7.62
N VAL A 141 -6.92 -9.14 7.05
CA VAL A 141 -7.33 -10.43 6.46
C VAL A 141 -7.59 -10.22 4.99
N CYS A 142 -7.01 -11.08 4.16
CA CYS A 142 -7.34 -11.21 2.75
C CYS A 142 -7.92 -12.61 2.48
N GLU A 143 -9.16 -12.63 2.02
CA GLU A 143 -9.94 -13.84 1.76
C GLU A 143 -9.74 -14.31 0.31
N GLY A 144 -9.82 -15.62 0.09
CA GLY A 144 -9.59 -16.28 -1.18
C GLY A 144 -8.13 -16.25 -1.62
N ILE A 145 -7.94 -16.15 -2.93
CA ILE A 145 -6.60 -16.05 -3.54
C ILE A 145 -6.19 -14.59 -3.56
N CYS A 146 -5.18 -14.25 -2.76
CA CYS A 146 -4.66 -12.90 -2.61
C CYS A 146 -3.51 -12.63 -3.57
N ALA A 147 -3.43 -11.39 -4.06
CA ALA A 147 -2.25 -10.88 -4.76
C ALA A 147 -1.11 -10.58 -3.76
N ALA A 148 -0.10 -9.84 -4.21
CA ALA A 148 1.04 -9.45 -3.41
C ALA A 148 0.66 -8.71 -2.12
N LEU A 149 1.43 -8.94 -1.05
CA LEU A 149 1.36 -8.14 0.17
C LEU A 149 1.79 -6.70 -0.11
N MET A 150 2.89 -6.50 -0.83
CA MET A 150 3.39 -5.17 -1.13
C MET A 150 3.99 -4.99 -2.52
N THR A 151 3.75 -3.83 -3.12
CA THR A 151 4.45 -3.35 -4.32
C THR A 151 4.80 -1.89 -4.11
N ILE A 152 6.09 -1.59 -3.88
CA ILE A 152 6.55 -0.29 -3.41
C ILE A 152 7.70 0.19 -4.30
N ALA A 153 7.50 1.33 -4.96
CA ALA A 153 8.54 2.15 -5.58
C ALA A 153 8.92 3.29 -4.60
N PRO A 154 10.03 3.20 -3.86
CA PRO A 154 10.28 4.13 -2.77
C PRO A 154 10.61 5.54 -3.27
N MET A 155 9.89 6.57 -2.83
CA MET A 155 10.17 7.98 -3.19
C MET A 155 10.49 8.86 -1.97
N GLN A 156 10.41 8.28 -0.78
CA GLN A 156 10.70 8.87 0.52
C GLN A 156 11.13 7.75 1.47
N ASN A 157 11.54 8.08 2.70
CA ASN A 157 11.76 7.07 3.72
C ASN A 157 10.44 6.46 4.20
N PHE A 158 10.51 5.21 4.65
CA PHE A 158 9.38 4.51 5.25
C PHE A 158 9.69 4.09 6.69
N ASP A 159 8.65 4.12 7.53
CA ASP A 159 8.59 3.54 8.86
C ASP A 159 7.21 2.86 9.00
N LEU A 160 7.12 1.64 8.48
CA LEU A 160 5.89 0.87 8.40
C LEU A 160 5.95 -0.27 9.41
N VAL A 161 5.01 -0.28 10.35
CA VAL A 161 4.79 -1.43 11.23
C VAL A 161 3.52 -2.13 10.77
N ILE A 162 3.67 -3.36 10.27
CA ILE A 162 2.59 -4.16 9.70
C ILE A 162 2.50 -5.43 10.52
N SER A 163 1.36 -5.70 11.16
CA SER A 163 1.22 -6.79 12.13
C SER A 163 -0.08 -7.56 11.94
N ASN A 164 -0.06 -8.84 12.30
CA ASN A 164 -1.24 -9.71 12.29
C ASN A 164 -1.92 -9.74 10.91
N ILE A 165 -1.19 -10.25 9.92
CA ILE A 165 -1.66 -10.33 8.53
C ILE A 165 -2.01 -11.80 8.26
N HIS A 166 -3.20 -12.05 7.73
CA HIS A 166 -3.63 -13.38 7.34
C HIS A 166 -4.13 -13.37 5.90
N PHE A 167 -3.48 -14.15 5.04
CA PHE A 167 -3.96 -14.45 3.70
C PHE A 167 -4.47 -15.89 3.71
N GLU A 168 -5.70 -16.12 3.25
CA GLU A 168 -6.19 -17.50 3.10
C GLU A 168 -5.31 -18.28 2.11
N MET A 169 -5.01 -17.66 0.96
CA MET A 169 -4.06 -18.15 -0.03
C MET A 169 -3.30 -17.00 -0.67
N LEU A 170 -2.03 -17.21 -1.03
CA LEU A 170 -1.27 -16.30 -1.88
C LEU A 170 -1.23 -16.85 -3.31
N HIS A 171 -1.46 -16.00 -4.30
CA HIS A 171 -1.37 -16.38 -5.72
C HIS A 171 0.05 -16.88 -6.04
N ASN A 172 0.18 -18.13 -6.51
CA ASN A 172 1.47 -18.81 -6.66
C ASN A 172 1.81 -19.17 -8.12
N ASP A 173 1.06 -18.64 -9.09
CA ASP A 173 1.37 -18.79 -10.51
C ASP A 173 2.75 -18.20 -10.84
N THR A 174 3.63 -19.03 -11.37
CA THR A 174 5.03 -18.67 -11.67
C THR A 174 5.19 -17.88 -12.96
N GLU A 175 4.20 -17.91 -13.86
CA GLU A 175 4.21 -17.15 -15.11
C GLU A 175 3.63 -15.75 -14.90
N GLN A 176 2.45 -15.67 -14.28
CA GLN A 176 1.75 -14.41 -14.03
C GLN A 176 2.35 -13.66 -12.84
N ARG A 177 2.82 -14.36 -11.79
CA ARG A 177 3.51 -13.79 -10.63
C ARG A 177 2.72 -12.72 -9.86
N LEU A 178 1.40 -12.86 -9.76
CA LEU A 178 0.53 -11.87 -9.11
C LEU A 178 0.71 -11.79 -7.58
N GLY A 179 1.14 -12.88 -6.93
CA GLY A 179 1.41 -12.91 -5.49
C GLY A 179 2.80 -12.39 -5.10
N ARG A 180 3.65 -12.10 -6.09
CA ARG A 180 5.02 -11.63 -5.87
C ARG A 180 5.01 -10.22 -5.32
N SER A 181 5.45 -10.07 -4.08
CA SER A 181 5.68 -8.75 -3.52
C SER A 181 7.02 -8.20 -3.99
N VAL A 182 7.07 -6.91 -4.31
CA VAL A 182 8.26 -6.26 -4.87
C VAL A 182 8.47 -4.93 -4.19
N VAL A 183 9.62 -4.74 -3.57
CA VAL A 183 10.13 -3.42 -3.20
C VAL A 183 11.40 -3.17 -3.98
N ASP A 184 11.28 -2.39 -5.06
CA ASP A 184 12.33 -2.27 -6.06
C ASP A 184 12.27 -0.92 -6.78
N MET A 185 13.39 -0.59 -7.43
CA MET A 185 13.53 0.61 -8.26
C MET A 185 13.14 0.34 -9.71
N ASP A 186 13.04 -0.91 -10.12
CA ASP A 186 12.55 -1.35 -11.43
C ASP A 186 11.58 -2.52 -11.23
N ALA A 187 10.47 -2.25 -10.55
CA ALA A 187 9.48 -3.25 -10.19
C ALA A 187 8.65 -3.67 -11.43
N GLY A 188 9.19 -4.56 -12.25
CA GLY A 188 8.48 -5.14 -13.40
C GLY A 188 8.97 -4.61 -14.74
N GLU A 189 9.29 -5.53 -15.63
CA GLU A 189 9.93 -5.25 -16.92
C GLU A 189 9.12 -4.28 -17.78
N GLY A 190 9.79 -3.23 -18.27
CA GLY A 190 9.19 -2.25 -19.16
C GLY A 190 8.20 -1.28 -18.49
N MET A 191 8.20 -1.19 -17.16
CA MET A 191 7.40 -0.20 -16.44
C MET A 191 8.24 1.03 -16.10
N ASP A 192 7.66 2.21 -16.29
CA ASP A 192 8.32 3.47 -15.96
C ASP A 192 8.19 3.82 -14.46
N ASN A 193 8.71 2.95 -13.58
CA ASN A 193 8.63 3.11 -12.13
C ASN A 193 9.95 3.48 -11.44
N TYR A 194 11.05 3.51 -12.21
CA TYR A 194 12.33 4.01 -11.76
C TYR A 194 12.29 5.52 -11.54
N THR A 195 12.78 5.96 -10.40
CA THR A 195 13.12 7.35 -10.10
C THR A 195 14.61 7.43 -9.75
N PRO A 196 15.38 8.39 -10.29
CA PRO A 196 16.78 8.54 -9.92
C PRO A 196 16.97 8.72 -8.40
N GLY A 197 17.85 7.91 -7.81
CA GLY A 197 18.23 8.00 -6.41
C GLY A 197 17.36 7.23 -5.41
N GLN A 198 16.33 6.47 -5.84
CA GLN A 198 15.42 5.75 -4.93
C GLN A 198 16.14 4.90 -3.88
N GLY A 199 17.28 4.30 -4.25
CA GLY A 199 18.15 3.54 -3.34
C GLY A 199 18.72 4.32 -2.15
N ASN A 200 18.64 5.65 -2.15
CA ASN A 200 19.07 6.49 -1.04
C ASN A 200 18.02 6.57 0.09
N SER A 201 16.80 6.07 -0.15
CA SER A 201 15.72 6.06 0.85
C SER A 201 15.91 4.91 1.85
N THR A 202 15.53 5.14 3.11
CA THR A 202 15.48 4.08 4.13
C THR A 202 14.15 3.34 4.08
N LEU A 203 14.18 2.01 4.02
CA LEU A 203 12.99 1.15 4.10
C LEU A 203 12.77 0.59 5.50
N GLY A 204 12.26 1.37 6.45
CA GLY A 204 11.89 0.87 7.78
C GLY A 204 10.60 0.04 7.77
N ILE A 205 10.57 -1.08 7.04
CA ILE A 205 9.38 -1.95 6.94
C ILE A 205 9.51 -3.13 7.90
N HIS A 206 8.63 -3.21 8.87
CA HIS A 206 8.61 -4.25 9.91
C HIS A 206 7.31 -5.06 9.83
N ILE A 207 7.41 -6.29 9.34
CA ILE A 207 6.29 -7.23 9.21
C ILE A 207 6.31 -8.19 10.41
N LYS A 208 5.15 -8.41 11.03
CA LYS A 208 4.99 -9.33 12.17
C LYS A 208 3.77 -10.23 12.02
N ASN A 209 3.90 -11.50 12.39
CA ASN A 209 2.78 -12.46 12.41
C ASN A 209 2.04 -12.49 11.06
N TRP A 210 2.77 -12.59 9.96
CA TRP A 210 2.17 -12.78 8.63
C TRP A 210 1.95 -14.27 8.39
N THR A 211 0.72 -14.67 8.07
CA THR A 211 0.35 -16.04 7.75
C THR A 211 -0.22 -16.15 6.33
N ILE A 212 0.11 -17.25 5.65
CA ILE A 212 -0.51 -17.70 4.41
C ILE A 212 -1.09 -19.09 4.67
N GLY A 213 -2.42 -19.21 4.64
CA GLY A 213 -3.11 -20.35 5.22
C GLY A 213 -2.72 -20.50 6.70
N GLU A 214 -2.33 -21.71 7.10
CA GLU A 214 -1.91 -22.00 8.48
C GLU A 214 -0.41 -21.78 8.74
N VAL A 215 0.35 -21.34 7.73
CA VAL A 215 1.81 -21.24 7.82
C VAL A 215 2.25 -19.80 8.02
N GLU A 216 3.04 -19.56 9.05
CA GLU A 216 3.69 -18.27 9.29
C GLU A 216 4.84 -18.03 8.31
N VAL A 217 4.92 -16.79 7.83
CA VAL A 217 5.98 -16.31 6.96
C VAL A 217 7.03 -15.63 7.83
N ASP A 218 8.24 -16.18 7.79
CA ASP A 218 9.40 -15.72 8.54
C ASP A 218 10.61 -15.49 7.60
N LYS A 219 11.76 -15.13 8.16
CA LYS A 219 12.99 -14.90 7.37
C LYS A 219 13.43 -16.11 6.53
N LYS A 220 13.02 -17.34 6.87
CA LYS A 220 13.44 -18.56 6.17
C LYS A 220 12.60 -18.84 4.95
N ASN A 221 11.33 -18.43 4.94
CA ASN A 221 10.38 -18.72 3.87
C ASN A 221 9.76 -17.48 3.20
N ALA A 222 10.20 -16.27 3.56
CA ALA A 222 9.71 -15.02 2.98
C ALA A 222 10.15 -14.76 1.53
N GLY A 223 11.27 -15.32 1.07
CA GLY A 223 11.88 -14.98 -0.21
C GLY A 223 11.01 -15.19 -1.46
N GLU A 224 11.42 -14.59 -2.58
CA GLU A 224 10.72 -14.55 -3.87
C GLU A 224 10.27 -15.93 -4.38
N ASP A 225 11.12 -16.95 -4.27
CA ASP A 225 10.82 -18.33 -4.70
C ASP A 225 10.32 -19.21 -3.55
N ARG A 226 9.83 -18.60 -2.46
CA ARG A 226 9.35 -19.25 -1.24
C ARG A 226 7.91 -18.83 -0.94
N LEU A 227 7.40 -19.24 0.22
CA LEU A 227 6.02 -19.03 0.64
C LEU A 227 5.60 -17.55 0.56
N GLY A 228 6.43 -16.64 1.07
CA GLY A 228 6.12 -15.20 1.12
C GLY A 228 6.28 -14.46 -0.22
N GLN A 229 6.97 -15.03 -1.20
CA GLN A 229 7.22 -14.39 -2.50
C GLN A 229 7.71 -12.92 -2.42
N LEU A 230 8.49 -12.56 -1.38
CA LEU A 230 9.04 -11.22 -1.21
C LEU A 230 10.35 -11.07 -1.99
N LYS A 231 10.35 -10.16 -2.95
CA LYS A 231 11.55 -9.62 -3.58
C LYS A 231 11.82 -8.21 -3.09
N ASN A 232 12.87 -8.06 -2.28
CA ASN A 232 13.38 -6.75 -1.90
C ASN A 232 14.68 -6.49 -2.66
N ASN A 233 14.88 -5.26 -3.13
CA ASN A 233 16.14 -4.87 -3.72
C ASN A 233 17.27 -5.00 -2.67
N PRO A 234 18.41 -5.65 -2.99
CA PRO A 234 19.50 -5.88 -2.04
C PRO A 234 20.07 -4.62 -1.38
N MET A 235 19.92 -3.45 -2.00
CA MET A 235 20.35 -2.18 -1.38
C MET A 235 19.58 -1.83 -0.11
N PHE A 236 18.42 -2.45 0.11
CA PHE A 236 17.62 -2.25 1.30
C PHE A 236 17.84 -3.34 2.36
N ASP A 237 18.80 -4.25 2.17
CA ASP A 237 19.12 -5.26 3.16
C ASP A 237 19.46 -4.63 4.51
N GLY A 238 18.92 -5.20 5.58
CA GLY A 238 19.06 -4.68 6.95
C GLY A 238 18.14 -3.50 7.31
N ASN A 239 17.42 -2.91 6.36
CA ASN A 239 16.45 -1.85 6.65
C ASN A 239 15.05 -2.39 6.97
N TRP A 240 14.71 -3.59 6.51
CA TRP A 240 13.41 -4.23 6.75
C TRP A 240 13.54 -5.47 7.67
N SER A 241 12.43 -5.91 8.26
CA SER A 241 12.37 -7.14 9.04
C SER A 241 11.06 -7.88 8.85
N ILE A 242 11.12 -9.19 9.02
CA ILE A 242 9.95 -10.07 9.17
C ILE A 242 10.20 -11.01 10.35
N GLU A 243 9.18 -11.19 11.20
CA GLU A 243 9.18 -12.10 12.35
C GLU A 243 7.80 -12.71 12.62
#